data_AF-A0A5R9FTT8-F1
#
_entry.id   AF-A0A5R9FTT8-F1
#
_cell.length_a   1.000
_cell.length_b   1.000
_cell.length_c   1.000
_cell.angle_alpha   90.00
_cell.angle_beta   90.00
_cell.angle_gamma   90.00
#
_symmetry.space_group_name_H-M   'P 1'
#
loop_
_entity.id
_entity.type
_entity.pdbx_description
1 polymer ?
#
loop_
_entity_poly.entity_id
_entity_poly.type
_entity_poly.pdbx_seq_one_letter_code
_entity_poly.pdbx_strand_id
1 'polypeptide(L)'
;MTNSYPRRRSQRRSEIPRGPEQTEGLQQIRDVLLPASAACTVPPAPRPAEDGVPRELLALVAYHCRHINAYLARAQSLGTVHGDCMGEWQRLVLYALTDALAHNHLLVGTIAAYLQRQDLDADLLRRYLQSPHPDRYVTREAVDHLDGLTGAVPERSTEPTWAAVGRRIARDAR
;
A
#
# COMPACT_ATOMS: atom_id res chain seq x y z
N MET A 1 -43.14 -39.91 2.74
CA MET A 1 -43.18 -38.86 3.78
C MET A 1 -42.52 -39.48 5.01
N THR A 2 -41.42 -38.99 5.58
CA THR A 2 -41.01 -37.61 5.89
C THR A 2 -39.49 -37.45 5.81
N ASN A 3 -39.09 -36.27 5.35
CA ASN A 3 -37.74 -35.84 5.01
C ASN A 3 -37.04 -35.29 6.27
N SER A 4 -35.83 -35.74 6.60
CA SER A 4 -35.04 -35.21 7.73
C SER A 4 -33.77 -34.54 7.24
N TYR A 5 -33.81 -33.21 7.09
CA TYR A 5 -32.61 -32.37 7.17
C TYR A 5 -32.95 -31.04 7.83
N PRO A 6 -32.13 -30.63 8.80
CA PRO A 6 -31.78 -29.23 8.89
C PRO A 6 -30.25 -29.10 8.93
N ARG A 7 -29.64 -28.79 7.78
CA ARG A 7 -28.36 -28.07 7.74
C ARG A 7 -28.67 -26.61 7.44
N ARG A 8 -28.82 -25.81 8.48
CA ARG A 8 -28.57 -24.36 8.41
C ARG A 8 -27.36 -24.07 9.28
N ARG A 9 -26.17 -24.17 8.69
CA ARG A 9 -25.02 -23.41 9.18
C ARG A 9 -25.43 -21.95 9.05
N SER A 10 -25.67 -21.28 10.18
CA SER A 10 -25.63 -19.83 10.22
C SER A 10 -24.26 -19.44 9.67
N GLN A 11 -24.24 -18.87 8.47
CA GLN A 11 -23.13 -18.02 8.06
C GLN A 11 -23.02 -16.99 9.18
N ARG A 12 -22.02 -17.14 10.06
CA ARG A 12 -21.57 -16.04 10.91
C ARG A 12 -21.19 -14.95 9.93
N ARG A 13 -22.12 -14.02 9.70
CA ARG A 13 -21.83 -12.72 9.15
C ARG A 13 -20.77 -12.18 10.11
N SER A 14 -19.51 -12.16 9.69
CA SER A 14 -18.52 -11.34 10.36
C SER A 14 -19.06 -9.93 10.24
N GLU A 15 -19.70 -9.46 11.31
CA GLU A 15 -19.91 -8.05 11.56
C GLU A 15 -18.52 -7.47 11.76
N ILE A 16 -17.83 -7.21 10.65
CA ILE A 16 -16.70 -6.30 10.65
C ILE A 16 -17.31 -5.01 11.18
N PRO A 17 -16.91 -4.53 12.38
CA PRO A 17 -17.44 -3.27 12.91
C PRO A 17 -17.16 -2.23 11.83
N ARG A 18 -18.20 -1.66 11.24
CA ARG A 18 -18.08 -0.55 10.29
C ARG A 18 -18.93 0.57 10.90
N GLY A 19 -18.28 1.44 11.63
CA GLY A 19 -18.93 2.55 12.34
C GLY A 19 -18.04 3.79 12.39
N PRO A 20 -18.61 4.98 12.66
CA PRO A 20 -17.87 6.24 12.74
C PRO A 20 -16.69 6.17 13.72
N GLU A 21 -16.84 5.46 14.83
CA GLU A 21 -15.78 5.22 15.84
C GLU A 21 -14.55 4.52 15.26
N GLN A 22 -14.73 3.57 14.33
CA GLN A 22 -13.60 2.88 13.71
C GLN A 22 -12.83 3.83 12.77
N THR A 23 -13.55 4.68 12.03
CA THR A 23 -12.94 5.67 11.14
C THR A 23 -12.16 6.70 11.94
N GLU A 24 -12.71 7.19 13.05
CA GLU A 24 -12.02 8.09 13.97
C GLU A 24 -10.77 7.46 14.59
N GLY A 25 -10.86 6.20 15.03
CA GLY A 25 -9.69 5.47 15.54
C GLY A 25 -8.59 5.30 14.49
N LEU A 26 -8.95 5.02 13.23
CA LEU A 26 -7.98 4.98 12.13
C LEU A 26 -7.35 6.36 11.87
N GLN A 27 -8.12 7.44 12.01
CA GLN A 27 -7.60 8.79 11.89
C GLN A 27 -6.58 9.09 12.99
N GLN A 28 -6.88 8.75 14.25
CA GLN A 28 -5.95 8.93 15.37
C GLN A 28 -4.64 8.17 15.14
N ILE A 29 -4.70 6.93 14.62
CA ILE A 29 -3.51 6.16 14.26
C ILE A 29 -2.69 6.88 13.18
N ARG A 30 -3.34 7.42 12.15
CA ARG A 30 -2.63 8.15 11.09
C ARG A 30 -1.99 9.42 11.63
N ASP A 31 -2.66 10.14 12.51
CA ASP A 31 -2.21 11.43 13.04
C ASP A 31 -0.92 11.29 13.87
N VAL A 32 -0.74 10.18 14.58
CA VAL A 32 0.47 9.90 15.38
C VAL A 32 1.65 9.33 14.58
N LEU A 33 1.48 8.97 13.31
CA LEU A 33 2.60 8.54 12.48
C LEU A 33 3.62 9.68 12.35
N LEU A 34 4.88 9.41 12.69
CA LEU A 34 5.95 10.38 12.55
C LEU A 34 6.21 10.67 11.06
N PRO A 35 6.68 11.89 10.72
CA PRO A 35 7.22 12.17 9.39
C PRO A 35 8.26 11.12 8.99
N ALA A 36 8.27 10.74 7.71
CA ALA A 36 9.30 9.84 7.23
C ALA A 36 10.66 10.56 7.29
N SER A 37 11.68 9.94 7.89
CA SER A 37 13.03 10.53 7.98
C SER A 37 13.67 10.82 6.62
N ALA A 38 13.14 10.21 5.55
CA ALA A 38 13.53 10.41 4.16
C ALA A 38 12.43 11.11 3.34
N ALA A 39 11.68 12.02 3.97
CA ALA A 39 10.69 12.87 3.31
C ALA A 39 11.28 13.52 2.05
N CYS A 40 10.52 13.45 0.96
CA CYS A 40 10.94 13.99 -0.33
C CYS A 40 9.79 14.81 -0.94
N THR A 41 10.14 15.86 -1.68
CA THR A 41 9.19 16.62 -2.49
C THR A 41 9.51 16.35 -3.95
N VAL A 42 8.48 16.01 -4.72
CA VAL A 42 8.64 15.73 -6.15
C VAL A 42 8.32 17.00 -6.94
N PRO A 43 9.23 17.48 -7.81
CA PRO A 43 8.94 18.63 -8.66
C PRO A 43 7.86 18.27 -9.70
N PRO A 44 7.03 19.25 -10.12
CA PRO A 44 6.08 19.07 -11.21
C PRO A 44 6.78 18.65 -12.51
N ALA A 45 6.14 17.76 -13.27
CA ALA A 45 6.57 17.36 -14.61
C ALA A 45 5.43 17.59 -15.62
N PRO A 46 5.73 17.66 -16.93
CA PRO A 46 4.70 17.79 -17.96
C PRO A 46 3.64 16.70 -17.81
N ARG A 47 2.37 17.09 -17.85
CA ARG A 47 1.26 16.15 -17.76
C ARG A 47 1.25 15.23 -18.99
N PRO A 48 1.00 13.92 -18.83
CA PRO A 48 0.80 13.05 -19.98
C PRO A 48 -0.39 13.53 -20.81
N ALA A 49 -0.33 13.34 -22.13
CA ALA A 49 -1.32 13.85 -23.08
C ALA A 49 -2.68 13.12 -23.05
N GLU A 50 -2.80 12.04 -22.29
CA GLU A 50 -4.01 11.21 -22.21
C GLU A 50 -4.80 11.50 -20.93
N ASP A 51 -6.11 11.69 -21.06
CA ASP A 51 -7.04 11.98 -19.94
C ASP A 51 -7.40 10.73 -19.09
N GLY A 52 -6.67 9.62 -19.25
CA GLY A 52 -6.94 8.34 -18.58
C GLY A 52 -6.02 8.06 -17.38
N VAL A 53 -6.41 7.12 -16.52
CA VAL A 53 -5.48 6.59 -15.49
C VAL A 53 -4.36 5.81 -16.19
N PRO A 54 -3.08 6.16 -16.01
CA PRO A 54 -1.97 5.44 -16.62
C PRO A 54 -2.00 3.95 -16.27
N ARG A 55 -1.77 3.09 -17.28
CA ARG A 55 -1.78 1.63 -17.10
C ARG A 55 -0.76 1.18 -16.05
N GLU A 56 0.36 1.88 -15.98
CA GLU A 56 1.43 1.66 -15.02
C GLU A 56 0.95 1.87 -13.58
N LEU A 57 0.08 2.86 -13.32
CA LEU A 57 -0.51 3.05 -11.99
C LEU A 57 -1.50 1.94 -11.63
N LEU A 58 -2.27 1.43 -12.60
CA LEU A 58 -3.15 0.29 -12.38
C LEU A 58 -2.34 -0.98 -12.08
N ALA A 59 -1.25 -1.21 -12.81
CA ALA A 59 -0.33 -2.32 -12.57
C ALA A 59 0.38 -2.21 -11.22
N LEU A 60 0.76 -0.99 -10.81
CA LEU A 60 1.32 -0.68 -9.49
C LEU A 60 0.36 -1.09 -8.38
N VAL A 61 -0.90 -0.65 -8.44
CA VAL A 61 -1.93 -1.03 -7.46
C VAL A 61 -2.09 -2.55 -7.42
N ALA A 62 -2.23 -3.19 -8.58
CA ALA A 62 -2.39 -4.64 -8.65
C ALA A 62 -1.19 -5.39 -8.06
N TYR A 63 0.04 -4.95 -8.34
CA TYR A 63 1.27 -5.54 -7.80
C TYR A 63 1.29 -5.47 -6.27
N HIS A 64 1.11 -4.29 -5.70
CA HIS A 64 1.15 -4.13 -4.24
C HIS A 64 0.00 -4.84 -3.55
N CYS A 65 -1.23 -4.77 -4.09
CA CYS A 65 -2.36 -5.49 -3.52
C CYS A 65 -2.14 -7.01 -3.51
N ARG A 66 -1.54 -7.59 -4.55
CA ARG A 66 -1.19 -9.02 -4.55
C ARG A 66 -0.22 -9.38 -3.43
N HIS A 67 0.84 -8.59 -3.26
CA HIS A 67 1.83 -8.82 -2.19
C HIS A 67 1.24 -8.64 -0.79
N ILE A 68 0.50 -7.54 -0.56
CA ILE A 68 -0.18 -7.28 0.71
C ILE A 68 -1.10 -8.45 1.05
N ASN A 69 -1.95 -8.88 0.12
CA ASN A 69 -2.86 -9.98 0.36
C ASN A 69 -2.14 -11.30 0.63
N ALA A 70 -1.03 -11.58 -0.06
CA ALA A 70 -0.21 -12.76 0.20
C ALA A 70 0.37 -12.76 1.62
N TYR A 71 0.90 -11.62 2.08
CA TYR A 71 1.42 -11.49 3.44
C TYR A 71 0.32 -11.57 4.52
N LEU A 72 -0.84 -10.95 4.28
CA LEU A 72 -1.98 -11.07 5.19
C LEU A 72 -2.53 -12.50 5.26
N ALA A 73 -2.61 -13.20 4.13
CA ALA A 73 -2.98 -14.61 4.09
C ALA A 73 -1.96 -15.48 4.83
N ARG A 74 -0.67 -15.20 4.67
CA ARG A 74 0.40 -15.86 5.43
C ARG A 74 0.22 -15.63 6.93
N ALA A 75 0.02 -14.39 7.37
CA ALA A 75 -0.19 -14.05 8.78
C ALA A 75 -1.35 -14.82 9.40
N GLN A 76 -2.47 -14.94 8.68
CA GLN A 76 -3.64 -15.72 9.12
C GLN A 76 -3.32 -17.22 9.24
N SER A 77 -2.57 -17.78 8.29
CA SER A 77 -2.23 -19.20 8.28
C SER A 77 -1.23 -19.62 9.38
N LEU A 78 -0.41 -18.69 9.89
CA LEU A 78 0.63 -19.03 10.86
C LEU A 78 0.06 -19.56 12.18
N GLY A 79 -1.18 -19.18 12.55
CA GLY A 79 -1.85 -19.72 13.74
C GLY A 79 -2.15 -21.23 13.65
N THR A 80 -2.31 -21.76 12.44
CA THR A 80 -2.53 -23.21 12.25
C THR A 80 -1.22 -24.00 12.18
N VAL A 81 -0.11 -23.34 11.80
CA VAL A 81 1.19 -23.99 11.60
C VAL A 81 2.07 -23.92 12.85
N HIS A 82 2.04 -22.80 13.58
CA HIS A 82 2.89 -22.54 14.75
C HIS A 82 2.08 -22.31 16.03
N GLY A 83 0.83 -22.82 16.09
CA GLY A 83 -0.08 -22.62 17.23
C GLY A 83 0.50 -23.10 18.57
N ASP A 84 1.39 -24.09 18.54
CA ASP A 84 2.02 -24.67 19.72
C ASP A 84 3.28 -23.91 20.19
N CYS A 85 3.76 -22.91 19.43
CA CYS A 85 4.94 -22.11 19.77
C CYS A 85 4.65 -20.62 19.66
N MET A 86 4.20 -20.02 20.77
CA MET A 86 3.81 -18.61 20.82
C MET A 86 4.91 -17.65 20.34
N GLY A 87 6.17 -17.88 20.75
CA GLY A 87 7.28 -17.01 20.36
C GLY A 87 7.58 -17.05 18.86
N GLU A 88 7.49 -18.23 18.24
CA GLU A 88 7.67 -18.36 16.80
C GLU A 88 6.50 -17.77 16.02
N TRP A 89 5.27 -18.04 16.47
CA TRP A 89 4.08 -17.43 15.91
C TRP A 89 4.15 -15.89 15.94
N GLN A 90 4.48 -15.30 17.09
CA GLN A 90 4.65 -13.85 17.26
C GLN A 90 5.67 -13.28 16.29
N ARG A 91 6.86 -13.90 16.20
CA ARG A 91 7.93 -13.44 15.31
C ARG A 91 7.48 -13.46 13.84
N LEU A 92 6.90 -14.57 13.39
CA LEU A 92 6.52 -14.75 11.99
C LEU A 92 5.30 -13.93 11.59
N VAL A 93 4.30 -13.80 12.48
CA VAL A 93 3.11 -12.98 12.21
C VAL A 93 3.51 -11.51 12.11
N LEU A 94 4.38 -11.02 13.00
CA LEU A 94 4.86 -9.65 12.93
C LEU A 94 5.67 -9.38 11.66
N TYR A 95 6.56 -10.29 11.24
CA TYR A 95 7.28 -10.14 9.96
C TYR A 95 6.31 -9.97 8.78
N ALA A 96 5.30 -10.85 8.67
CA ALA A 96 4.35 -10.77 7.58
C ALA A 96 3.51 -9.47 7.63
N LEU A 97 3.09 -9.04 8.82
CA LEU A 97 2.32 -7.80 8.97
C LEU A 97 3.16 -6.56 8.68
N THR A 98 4.44 -6.54 9.07
CA THR A 98 5.35 -5.43 8.74
C THR A 98 5.69 -5.38 7.26
N ASP A 99 5.84 -6.53 6.59
CA ASP A 99 6.04 -6.58 5.14
C ASP A 99 4.80 -6.05 4.39
N ALA A 100 3.60 -6.45 4.83
CA ALA A 100 2.35 -5.91 4.28
C ALA A 100 2.24 -4.40 4.49
N LEU A 101 2.60 -3.90 5.68
CA LEU A 101 2.62 -2.48 5.99
C LEU A 101 3.61 -1.71 5.10
N ALA A 102 4.82 -2.24 4.90
CA ALA A 102 5.83 -1.63 4.03
C ALA A 102 5.35 -1.53 2.57
N HIS A 103 4.73 -2.59 2.03
CA HIS A 103 4.12 -2.54 0.70
C HIS A 103 2.99 -1.52 0.61
N ASN A 104 2.19 -1.35 1.66
CA ASN A 104 1.12 -0.36 1.68
C ASN A 104 1.67 1.07 1.72
N HIS A 105 2.66 1.33 2.58
CA HIS A 105 3.33 2.64 2.63
C HIS A 105 3.97 3.01 1.29
N LEU A 106 4.69 2.08 0.67
CA LEU A 106 5.31 2.34 -0.62
C LEU A 106 4.28 2.59 -1.73
N LEU A 107 3.17 1.86 -1.76
CA LEU A 107 2.07 2.08 -2.71
C LEU A 107 1.49 3.49 -2.55
N VAL A 108 1.09 3.85 -1.32
CA VAL A 108 0.51 5.16 -1.02
C VAL A 108 1.50 6.27 -1.36
N GLY A 109 2.77 6.11 -0.96
CA GLY A 109 3.84 7.06 -1.26
C GLY A 109 4.07 7.26 -2.75
N THR A 110 4.10 6.18 -3.54
CA THR A 110 4.31 6.24 -4.99
C THR A 110 3.17 6.98 -5.68
N ILE A 111 1.92 6.73 -5.27
CA ILE A 111 0.74 7.45 -5.80
C ILE A 111 0.78 8.91 -5.39
N ALA A 112 1.10 9.22 -4.13
CA ALA A 112 1.23 10.59 -3.65
C ALA A 112 2.33 11.37 -4.41
N ALA A 113 3.48 10.73 -4.63
CA ALA A 113 4.58 11.26 -5.43
C ALA A 113 4.14 11.54 -6.88
N TYR A 114 3.34 10.64 -7.47
CA TYR A 114 2.77 10.85 -8.81
C TYR A 114 1.86 12.07 -8.83
N LEU A 115 0.96 12.21 -7.86
CA LEU A 115 0.05 13.34 -7.76
C LEU A 115 0.78 14.67 -7.58
N GLN A 116 1.84 14.71 -6.74
CA GLN A 116 2.72 15.89 -6.65
C GLN A 116 3.36 16.22 -7.99
N ARG A 117 3.87 15.20 -8.71
CA ARG A 117 4.46 15.38 -10.04
C ARG A 117 3.46 15.92 -11.08
N GLN A 118 2.17 15.65 -10.91
CA GLN A 118 1.09 16.20 -11.76
C GLN A 118 0.62 17.61 -11.34
N ASP A 119 1.33 18.22 -10.37
CA ASP A 119 1.00 19.53 -9.81
C ASP A 119 -0.38 19.53 -9.11
N LEU A 120 -0.70 18.43 -8.41
CA LEU A 120 -1.89 18.40 -7.56
C LEU A 120 -1.70 19.38 -6.39
N ASP A 121 -2.72 20.18 -6.15
CA ASP A 121 -2.79 21.07 -4.99
C ASP A 121 -2.46 20.34 -3.68
N ALA A 122 -1.63 20.98 -2.84
CA ALA A 122 -1.12 20.38 -1.62
C ALA A 122 -2.24 20.12 -0.58
N ASP A 123 -3.25 20.99 -0.51
CA ASP A 123 -4.39 20.78 0.40
C ASP A 123 -5.29 19.64 -0.08
N LEU A 124 -5.44 19.49 -1.40
CA LEU A 124 -6.13 18.35 -1.98
C LEU A 124 -5.37 17.04 -1.72
N LEU A 125 -4.04 17.03 -1.85
CA LEU A 125 -3.21 15.88 -1.51
C LEU A 125 -3.34 15.47 -0.04
N ARG A 126 -3.31 16.44 0.89
CA ARG A 126 -3.54 16.20 2.33
C ARG A 126 -4.89 15.55 2.59
N ARG A 127 -5.95 16.02 1.92
CA ARG A 127 -7.30 15.44 2.01
C ARG A 127 -7.36 14.01 1.47
N TYR A 128 -6.72 13.73 0.33
CA TYR A 128 -6.68 12.38 -0.24
C TYR A 128 -5.93 11.38 0.65
N LEU A 129 -4.83 11.83 1.28
CA LEU A 129 -4.06 11.03 2.22
C LEU A 129 -4.69 10.94 3.61
N GLN A 130 -5.76 11.72 3.88
CA GLN A 130 -6.36 11.87 5.20
C GLN A 130 -5.29 12.20 6.26
N SER A 131 -4.33 13.07 5.88
CA SER A 131 -3.19 13.42 6.72
C SER A 131 -2.76 14.86 6.46
N PRO A 132 -2.46 15.65 7.50
CA PRO A 132 -1.92 17.01 7.34
C PRO A 132 -0.48 17.02 6.77
N HIS A 133 0.21 15.88 6.80
CA HIS A 133 1.64 15.74 6.51
C HIS A 133 1.89 14.67 5.43
N PRO A 134 1.82 15.04 4.12
CA PRO A 134 2.05 14.12 3.00
C PRO A 134 3.46 13.50 2.97
N ASP A 135 4.42 14.20 3.56
CA ASP A 135 5.82 13.81 3.75
C ASP A 135 5.99 12.53 4.59
N ARG A 136 4.94 12.09 5.31
CA ARG A 136 4.87 10.77 5.95
C ARG A 136 4.88 9.61 4.95
N TYR A 137 4.45 9.86 3.72
CA TYR A 137 4.28 8.83 2.69
C TYR A 137 5.22 9.05 1.50
N VAL A 138 5.47 10.30 1.12
CA VAL A 138 6.37 10.61 -0.01
C VAL A 138 7.83 10.51 0.46
N THR A 139 8.39 9.30 0.39
CA THR A 139 9.79 9.01 0.75
C THR A 139 10.68 8.91 -0.49
N ARG A 140 12.00 8.89 -0.30
CA ARG A 140 12.99 8.62 -1.36
C ARG A 140 12.67 7.34 -2.13
N GLU A 141 12.30 6.27 -1.44
CA GLU A 141 11.96 4.98 -2.04
C GLU A 141 10.72 5.07 -2.93
N ALA A 142 9.70 5.82 -2.50
CA ALA A 142 8.50 6.07 -3.29
C ALA A 142 8.80 6.87 -4.56
N VAL A 143 9.69 7.86 -4.48
CA VAL A 143 10.14 8.64 -5.63
C VAL A 143 10.97 7.79 -6.59
N ASP A 144 11.95 7.03 -6.08
CA ASP A 144 12.75 6.13 -6.91
C ASP A 144 11.85 5.06 -7.57
N HIS A 145 10.82 4.56 -6.86
CA HIS A 145 9.82 3.63 -7.41
C HIS A 145 9.01 4.26 -8.55
N LEU A 146 8.53 5.49 -8.36
CA LEU A 146 7.82 6.25 -9.37
C LEU A 146 8.71 6.51 -10.60
N ASP A 147 9.98 6.85 -10.40
CA ASP A 147 10.93 7.10 -11.49
C ASP A 147 11.11 5.86 -12.35
N GLY A 148 11.28 4.69 -11.71
CA GLY A 148 11.29 3.41 -12.39
C GLY A 148 10.01 3.15 -13.20
N LEU A 149 8.86 3.46 -12.60
CA LEU A 149 7.54 3.26 -13.20
C LEU A 149 7.31 4.14 -14.43
N THR A 150 7.71 5.42 -14.38
CA THR A 150 7.52 6.39 -15.48
C THR A 150 8.71 6.45 -16.45
N GLY A 151 9.76 5.67 -16.21
CA GLY A 151 10.98 5.69 -17.02
C GLY A 151 11.85 6.94 -16.83
N ALA A 152 11.66 7.68 -15.73
CA ALA A 152 12.58 8.75 -15.37
C ALA A 152 13.93 8.14 -14.97
N VAL A 153 15.03 8.74 -15.43
CA VAL A 153 16.38 8.24 -15.14
C VAL A 153 16.88 8.94 -13.88
N PRO A 154 17.15 8.20 -12.78
CA PRO A 154 17.78 8.82 -11.62
C PRO A 154 19.21 9.23 -11.99
N GLU A 155 19.65 10.40 -11.50
CA GLU A 155 21.04 10.92 -11.68
C GLU A 155 22.14 10.06 -11.01
N ARG A 156 21.78 8.88 -10.48
CA ARG A 156 22.67 8.04 -9.66
C ARG A 156 23.42 7.03 -10.52
N SER A 157 24.68 6.79 -10.16
CA SER A 157 25.56 5.82 -10.84
C SER A 157 25.09 4.37 -10.75
N THR A 158 24.32 4.04 -9.71
CA THR A 158 23.67 2.73 -9.53
C THR A 158 22.17 2.91 -9.46
N GLU A 159 21.43 2.09 -10.21
CA GLU A 159 19.97 2.10 -10.18
C GLU A 159 19.46 1.72 -8.78
N PRO A 160 18.64 2.56 -8.12
CA PRO A 160 18.02 2.20 -6.86
C PRO A 160 17.12 0.97 -6.99
N THR A 161 17.08 0.11 -5.96
CA THR A 161 16.25 -1.12 -5.96
C THR A 161 14.80 -0.85 -6.37
N TRP A 162 14.20 0.21 -5.84
CA TRP A 162 12.82 0.53 -6.13
C TRP A 162 12.63 1.08 -7.55
N ALA A 163 13.61 1.76 -8.14
CA ALA A 163 13.54 2.11 -9.57
C ALA A 163 13.50 0.85 -10.46
N ALA A 164 14.31 -0.16 -10.14
CA ALA A 164 14.29 -1.43 -10.87
C ALA A 164 12.94 -2.17 -10.74
N VAL A 165 12.33 -2.17 -9.54
CA VAL A 165 10.99 -2.76 -9.30
C VAL A 165 9.91 -2.01 -10.06
N GLY A 166 9.88 -0.67 -9.99
CA GLY A 166 8.92 0.15 -10.74
C GLY A 166 9.01 -0.09 -12.24
N ARG A 167 10.23 -0.17 -12.78
CA ARG A 167 10.48 -0.48 -14.19
C ARG A 167 10.01 -1.87 -14.59
N ARG A 168 10.07 -2.84 -13.69
CA ARG A 168 9.53 -4.19 -13.93
C ARG A 168 8.00 -4.16 -13.98
N ILE A 169 7.35 -3.47 -13.03
CA ILE A 169 5.89 -3.31 -13.02
C ILE A 169 5.41 -2.64 -14.30
N ALA A 170 6.08 -1.56 -14.75
CA ALA A 170 5.74 -0.87 -16.00
C ALA A 170 5.89 -1.77 -17.23
N ARG A 171 6.89 -2.67 -17.25
CA ARG A 171 7.07 -3.66 -18.31
C ARG A 171 5.94 -4.69 -18.34
N ASP A 172 5.52 -5.17 -17.17
CA ASP A 172 4.44 -6.15 -17.03
C ASP A 172 3.04 -5.55 -17.35
N ALA A 173 2.93 -4.22 -17.45
CA ALA A 173 1.70 -3.49 -17.78
C ALA A 173 1.44 -3.30 -19.29
N ARG A 174 2.44 -3.61 -20.12
CA ARG A 174 2.42 -3.43 -21.59
C ARG A 174 1.97 -4.71 -22.28
#